data_AF-A0A841PJ65-F1
#
_entry.id   AF-A0A841PJ65-F1
#
_cell.length_a   1.000
_cell.length_b   1.000
_cell.length_c   1.000
_cell.angle_alpha   90.00
_cell.angle_beta   90.00
_cell.angle_gamma   90.00
#
_symmetry.space_group_name_H-M   'P 1'
#
loop_
_entity.id
_entity.type
_entity.pdbx_description
1 polymer ?
#
loop_
_entity_poly.entity_id
_entity_poly.type
_entity_poly.pdbx_seq_one_letter_code
_entity_poly.pdbx_strand_id
1 'polypeptide(L)'
;MSGPLFQKIDCVMLKVADLDAALGFYSEALGHPLLWRSPEAVGLGMPGTDAELVLHTDLGPEVDLLVDSVDAALERFVDAGGAIIKKPFDISIGRCAVVRDPFGNALVILDQTKGTFVTDATGQVLRVE
;
A
#
# COMPACT_ATOMS: atom_id res chain seq x y z
N MET A 1 -25.56 10.42 1.14
CA MET A 1 -24.16 10.84 1.02
C MET A 1 -23.32 9.63 1.36
N SER A 2 -22.43 9.18 0.46
CA SER A 2 -21.44 8.15 0.83
C SER A 2 -20.49 8.73 1.87
N GLY A 3 -19.90 7.89 2.71
CA GLY A 3 -19.01 8.31 3.80
C GLY A 3 -17.73 9.02 3.32
N PRO A 4 -16.76 9.24 4.22
CA PRO A 4 -15.41 9.67 3.85
C PRO A 4 -14.84 8.80 2.72
N LEU A 5 -14.04 9.39 1.82
CA LEU A 5 -13.49 8.66 0.67
C LEU A 5 -12.40 7.66 1.11
N PHE A 6 -11.48 8.11 1.96
CA PHE A 6 -10.40 7.30 2.48
C PHE A 6 -10.83 6.62 3.77
N GLN A 7 -10.62 5.31 3.85
CA GLN A 7 -11.01 4.50 5.01
C GLN A 7 -9.91 4.48 6.08
N LYS A 8 -8.69 4.19 5.65
CA LYS A 8 -7.50 4.10 6.52
C LYS A 8 -6.21 4.22 5.70
N ILE A 9 -5.07 4.31 6.39
CA ILE A 9 -3.77 4.03 5.77
C ILE A 9 -3.67 2.51 5.60
N ASP A 10 -3.39 2.07 4.38
CA ASP A 10 -3.11 0.67 4.09
C ASP A 10 -1.63 0.37 4.35
N CYS A 11 -0.73 1.14 3.72
CA CYS A 11 0.67 1.06 4.03
C CYS A 11 1.39 2.42 3.94
N VAL A 12 2.54 2.48 4.59
CA VAL A 12 3.58 3.47 4.29
C VAL A 12 4.70 2.73 3.56
N MET A 13 4.99 3.15 2.33
CA MET A 13 6.03 2.54 1.52
C MET A 13 7.31 3.37 1.59
N LEU A 14 8.44 2.71 1.85
CA LEU A 14 9.77 3.31 1.84
C LEU A 14 10.66 2.60 0.81
N LYS A 15 11.39 3.42 0.04
CA LYS A 15 12.38 2.91 -0.90
C LYS A 15 13.65 2.48 -0.17
N VAL A 16 14.13 1.26 -0.44
CA VAL A 16 15.38 0.72 0.08
C VAL A 16 16.23 0.14 -1.05
N ALA A 17 17.55 0.14 -0.91
CA ALA A 17 18.43 -0.39 -1.96
C ALA A 17 18.54 -1.93 -1.94
N ASP A 18 18.31 -2.54 -0.77
CA ASP A 18 18.48 -3.97 -0.54
C ASP A 18 17.50 -4.43 0.56
N LEU A 19 16.71 -5.46 0.27
CA LEU A 19 15.65 -5.94 1.17
C LEU A 19 16.22 -6.67 2.39
N ASP A 20 17.33 -7.39 2.25
CA ASP A 20 17.91 -8.16 3.35
C ASP A 20 18.57 -7.23 4.38
N ALA A 21 19.31 -6.22 3.90
CA ALA A 21 19.85 -5.17 4.74
C ALA A 21 18.73 -4.39 5.44
N ALA A 22 17.63 -4.13 4.75
CA ALA A 22 16.49 -3.44 5.33
C ALA A 22 15.75 -4.29 6.38
N LEU A 23 15.61 -5.61 6.17
CA LEU A 23 15.08 -6.53 7.18
C LEU A 23 15.97 -6.62 8.42
N GLY A 24 17.29 -6.69 8.25
CA GLY A 24 18.23 -6.64 9.37
C GLY A 24 18.05 -5.38 10.23
N PHE A 25 17.75 -4.25 9.60
CA PHE A 25 17.46 -3.01 10.32
C PHE A 25 16.04 -3.00 10.93
N TYR A 26 14.99 -3.07 10.12
CA TYR A 26 13.61 -2.86 10.57
C TYR A 26 13.01 -4.05 11.32
N SER A 27 13.30 -5.28 10.89
CA SER A 27 12.77 -6.48 11.51
C SER A 27 13.64 -6.96 12.67
N GLU A 28 14.94 -7.17 12.45
CA GLU A 28 15.81 -7.77 13.47
C GLU A 28 16.21 -6.78 14.57
N ALA A 29 16.67 -5.59 14.19
CA ALA A 29 17.15 -4.59 15.16
C ALA A 29 16.01 -3.77 15.81
N LEU A 30 14.98 -3.41 15.04
CA LEU A 30 13.84 -2.61 15.54
C LEU A 30 12.62 -3.43 15.95
N GLY A 31 12.55 -4.72 15.58
CA GLY A 31 11.54 -5.66 16.08
C GLY A 31 10.19 -5.65 15.36
N HIS A 32 10.10 -5.08 14.15
CA HIS A 32 8.86 -5.16 13.37
C HIS A 32 8.68 -6.56 12.77
N PRO A 33 7.53 -7.23 12.97
CA PRO A 33 7.33 -8.57 12.45
C PRO A 33 7.22 -8.55 10.92
N LEU A 34 7.93 -9.45 10.26
CA LEU A 34 7.73 -9.74 8.83
C LEU A 34 6.35 -10.37 8.62
N LEU A 35 5.52 -9.74 7.80
CA LEU A 35 4.19 -10.25 7.44
C LEU A 35 4.23 -10.99 6.11
N TRP A 36 4.86 -10.37 5.11
CA TRP A 36 5.01 -10.96 3.79
C TRP A 36 6.28 -10.51 3.07
N ARG A 37 6.72 -11.32 2.10
CA ARG A 37 7.87 -11.03 1.24
C ARG A 37 7.62 -11.42 -0.23
N SER A 38 8.08 -10.57 -1.13
CA SER A 38 8.25 -10.82 -2.57
C SER A 38 9.72 -10.54 -2.98
N PRO A 39 10.09 -10.72 -4.26
CA PRO A 39 11.43 -10.37 -4.73
C PRO A 39 11.74 -8.87 -4.64
N GLU A 40 10.74 -7.99 -4.84
CA GLU A 40 10.92 -6.54 -4.90
C GLU A 40 10.46 -5.79 -3.65
N ALA A 41 9.69 -6.43 -2.76
CA ALA A 41 9.16 -5.78 -1.56
C ALA A 41 8.99 -6.72 -0.36
N VAL A 42 8.96 -6.14 0.84
CA VAL A 42 8.56 -6.80 2.09
C VAL A 42 7.56 -5.94 2.84
N GLY A 43 6.56 -6.57 3.45
CA GLY A 43 5.60 -5.93 4.35
C GLY A 43 5.90 -6.26 5.80
N LEU A 44 6.05 -5.23 6.62
CA LEU A 44 6.30 -5.34 8.06
C LEU A 44 5.10 -4.82 8.85
N GLY A 45 4.75 -5.49 9.95
CA GLY A 45 3.63 -5.08 10.79
C GLY A 45 3.92 -3.84 11.62
N MET A 46 2.92 -2.98 11.79
CA MET A 46 2.96 -1.83 12.70
C MET A 46 2.06 -2.09 13.92
N PRO A 47 2.62 -2.37 15.11
CA PRO A 47 1.81 -2.57 16.31
C PRO A 47 0.92 -1.35 16.60
N GLY A 48 -0.38 -1.60 16.76
CA GLY A 48 -1.38 -0.56 17.05
C GLY A 48 -2.29 -0.20 15.87
N THR A 49 -1.97 -0.67 14.66
CA THR A 49 -2.83 -0.57 13.47
C THR A 49 -2.77 -1.87 12.68
N ASP A 50 -3.58 -1.96 11.63
CA ASP A 50 -3.47 -2.96 10.56
C ASP A 50 -2.75 -2.38 9.33
N ALA A 51 -2.05 -1.26 9.50
CA ALA A 51 -1.23 -0.68 8.43
C ALA A 51 0.13 -1.35 8.39
N GLU A 52 0.70 -1.42 7.20
CA GLU A 52 2.00 -2.04 6.97
C GLU A 52 3.09 -0.98 6.74
N LEU A 53 4.31 -1.30 7.17
CA LEU A 53 5.51 -0.65 6.67
C LEU A 53 6.04 -1.50 5.50
N VAL A 54 5.90 -1.00 4.28
CA VAL A 54 6.36 -1.70 3.08
C VAL A 54 7.72 -1.16 2.66
N LEU A 55 8.69 -2.04 2.50
CA LEU A 55 10.02 -1.70 2.01
C LEU A 55 10.12 -2.20 0.57
N HIS A 56 10.42 -1.32 -0.39
CA HIS A 56 10.43 -1.65 -1.82
C HIS A 56 11.76 -1.21 -2.47
N THR A 57 12.27 -2.01 -3.41
CA THR A 57 13.50 -1.70 -4.15
C THR A 57 13.40 -0.51 -5.12
N ASP A 58 12.21 -0.31 -5.72
CA ASP A 58 12.04 0.61 -6.85
C ASP A 58 11.08 1.76 -6.56
N LEU A 59 10.05 1.51 -5.74
CA LEU A 59 8.96 2.44 -5.46
C LEU A 59 9.10 3.10 -4.08
N GLY A 60 8.34 4.18 -3.88
CA GLY A 60 8.36 5.00 -2.67
C GLY A 60 9.35 6.18 -2.69
N PRO A 61 9.27 7.07 -1.69
CA PRO A 61 8.34 7.01 -0.56
C PRO A 61 6.91 7.41 -0.94
N GLU A 62 5.93 6.66 -0.47
CA GLU A 62 4.50 6.97 -0.66
C GLU A 62 3.63 6.48 0.52
N VAL A 63 2.44 7.04 0.64
CA VAL A 63 1.41 6.63 1.58
C VAL A 63 0.21 6.16 0.79
N ASP A 64 -0.22 4.95 1.11
CA ASP A 64 -1.28 4.26 0.39
C ASP A 64 -2.55 4.29 1.23
N LEU A 65 -3.61 4.84 0.65
CA LEU A 65 -4.90 5.06 1.32
C LEU A 65 -5.93 4.07 0.80
N LEU A 66 -6.52 3.29 1.71
CA LEU A 66 -7.56 2.34 1.35
C LEU A 66 -8.87 3.06 0.97
N VAL A 67 -9.45 2.65 -0.14
CA VAL A 67 -10.80 3.03 -0.60
C VAL A 67 -11.63 1.78 -0.89
N ASP A 68 -12.95 1.91 -0.87
CA ASP A 68 -13.84 0.76 -1.13
C ASP A 68 -13.73 0.24 -2.58
N SER A 69 -13.49 1.14 -3.52
CA SER A 69 -13.29 0.85 -4.95
C SER A 69 -12.47 1.97 -5.57
N VAL A 70 -11.34 1.64 -6.21
CA VAL A 70 -10.48 2.63 -6.88
C VAL A 70 -11.23 3.37 -7.98
N ASP A 71 -12.01 2.65 -8.80
CA ASP A 71 -12.69 3.26 -9.95
C ASP A 71 -13.74 4.30 -9.48
N ALA A 72 -14.56 3.96 -8.48
CA ALA A 72 -15.53 4.90 -7.89
C ALA A 72 -14.84 6.05 -7.13
N ALA A 73 -13.73 5.76 -6.45
CA ALA A 73 -12.94 6.77 -5.74
C ALA A 73 -12.34 7.80 -6.70
N LEU A 74 -11.86 7.36 -7.87
CA LEU A 74 -11.30 8.25 -8.87
C LEU A 74 -12.32 9.23 -9.45
N GLU A 75 -13.52 8.76 -9.76
CA GLU A 75 -14.61 9.63 -10.23
C GLU A 75 -14.85 10.75 -9.21
N ARG A 76 -15.05 10.38 -7.94
CA ARG A 76 -15.28 11.36 -6.85
C ARG A 76 -14.08 12.28 -6.62
N PHE A 77 -12.85 11.77 -6.71
CA PHE A 77 -11.63 12.55 -6.48
C PHE A 77 -11.40 13.58 -7.60
N VAL A 78 -11.66 13.21 -8.86
CA VAL A 78 -11.60 14.13 -10.01
C VAL A 78 -12.71 15.16 -9.96
N ASP A 79 -13.94 14.77 -9.62
CA ASP A 79 -15.07 15.69 -9.44
C ASP A 79 -14.80 16.73 -8.34
N ALA A 80 -13.99 16.37 -7.33
CA ALA A 80 -13.53 17.28 -6.28
C ALA A 80 -12.37 18.20 -6.70
N GLY A 81 -11.92 18.16 -7.96
CA GLY A 81 -10.85 18.97 -8.51
C GLY A 81 -9.46 18.34 -8.47
N GLY A 82 -9.36 17.06 -8.08
CA GLY A 82 -8.12 16.30 -8.17
C GLY A 82 -7.78 15.86 -9.59
N ALA A 83 -6.57 15.36 -9.79
CA ALA A 83 -6.08 14.86 -11.07
C ALA A 83 -5.53 13.45 -10.96
N ILE A 84 -5.65 12.67 -12.04
CA ILE A 84 -5.02 11.34 -12.15
C ILE A 84 -3.57 11.53 -12.63
N ILE A 85 -2.60 11.04 -11.86
CA ILE A 85 -1.19 10.96 -12.27
C ILE A 85 -0.95 9.65 -13.02
N LYS A 86 -1.42 8.53 -12.46
CA LYS A 86 -1.32 7.20 -13.03
C LYS A 86 -2.70 6.56 -13.03
N LYS A 87 -3.16 6.12 -14.22
CA LYS A 87 -4.44 5.43 -14.38
C LYS A 87 -4.49 4.16 -13.52
N PRO A 88 -5.69 3.70 -13.12
CA PRO A 88 -5.87 2.44 -12.40
C PRO A 88 -5.13 1.28 -13.07
N PHE A 89 -4.47 0.50 -12.25
CA PHE A 89 -3.84 -0.75 -12.66
C PHE A 89 -4.08 -1.82 -11.58
N ASP A 90 -4.04 -3.07 -12.01
CA ASP A 90 -4.23 -4.20 -11.12
C ASP A 90 -2.99 -4.45 -10.26
N ILE A 91 -3.25 -4.70 -8.98
CA ILE A 91 -2.29 -5.25 -8.02
C ILE A 91 -2.82 -6.61 -7.51
N SER A 92 -2.02 -7.33 -6.73
CA SER A 92 -2.40 -8.66 -6.25
C SER A 92 -3.68 -8.65 -5.41
N ILE A 93 -3.83 -7.67 -4.51
CA ILE A 93 -4.94 -7.56 -3.56
C ILE A 93 -6.17 -6.81 -4.13
N GLY A 94 -6.03 -6.13 -5.27
CA GLY A 94 -7.09 -5.28 -5.81
C GLY A 94 -6.62 -4.41 -6.97
N ARG A 95 -6.94 -3.13 -6.91
CA ARG A 95 -6.51 -2.10 -7.87
C ARG A 95 -5.82 -0.96 -7.14
N CYS A 96 -4.99 -0.22 -7.87
CA CYS A 96 -4.29 0.96 -7.38
C CYS A 96 -4.28 2.06 -8.44
N ALA A 97 -4.32 3.32 -8.00
CA ALA A 97 -4.11 4.51 -8.83
C ALA A 97 -3.28 5.55 -8.08
N VAL A 98 -2.57 6.40 -8.83
CA VAL A 98 -1.84 7.54 -8.26
C VAL A 98 -2.56 8.82 -8.66
N VAL A 99 -2.91 9.63 -7.68
CA VAL A 99 -3.67 10.87 -7.86
C VAL A 99 -2.89 12.07 -7.33
N ARG A 100 -3.29 13.27 -7.75
CA ARG A 100 -2.79 14.55 -7.26
C ARG A 100 -3.94 15.39 -6.75
N ASP A 101 -3.85 15.85 -5.50
CA ASP A 101 -4.82 16.79 -4.97
C ASP A 101 -4.63 18.21 -5.57
N PRO A 102 -5.57 19.15 -5.35
CA PRO A 102 -5.45 20.53 -5.83
C PRO A 102 -4.25 21.31 -5.26
N PHE A 103 -3.63 20.80 -4.19
CA PHE A 103 -2.50 21.42 -3.51
C PHE A 103 -1.15 20.87 -3.98
N GLY A 104 -1.16 19.92 -4.92
CA GLY A 104 0.04 19.35 -5.54
C GLY A 104 0.56 18.09 -4.85
N ASN A 105 -0.12 17.57 -3.83
CA ASN A 105 0.30 16.34 -3.15
C ASN A 105 -0.03 15.11 -3.99
N ALA A 106 0.94 14.23 -4.19
CA ALA A 106 0.71 12.92 -4.77
C ALA A 106 0.23 11.95 -3.69
N LEU A 107 -0.84 11.22 -3.97
CA LEU A 107 -1.42 10.21 -3.09
C LEU A 107 -1.60 8.92 -3.87
N VAL A 108 -1.45 7.79 -3.20
CA VAL A 108 -1.81 6.49 -3.74
C VAL A 108 -3.12 6.07 -3.11
N ILE A 109 -4.06 5.66 -3.96
CA ILE A 109 -5.30 5.02 -3.50
C ILE A 109 -5.31 3.59 -4.01
N LEU A 110 -5.73 2.68 -3.15
CA LEU A 110 -5.90 1.28 -3.51
C LEU A 110 -7.16 0.71 -2.89
N ASP A 111 -7.65 -0.37 -3.48
CA ASP A 111 -8.69 -1.20 -2.91
C ASP A 111 -8.19 -2.63 -2.70
N GLN A 112 -8.93 -3.39 -1.91
CA GLN A 112 -8.67 -4.80 -1.61
C GLN A 112 -9.76 -5.68 -2.24
N THR A 113 -10.28 -5.29 -3.40
CA THR A 113 -11.43 -5.96 -4.04
C THR A 113 -11.15 -7.42 -4.45
N LYS A 114 -9.87 -7.84 -4.49
CA LYS A 114 -9.47 -9.22 -4.79
C LYS A 114 -9.08 -10.02 -3.54
N GLY A 115 -9.11 -9.41 -2.36
CA GLY A 115 -8.76 -10.04 -1.07
C GLY A 115 -7.45 -9.53 -0.48
N THR A 116 -6.91 -10.28 0.47
CA THR A 116 -5.68 -9.97 1.21
C THR A 116 -4.67 -11.10 1.11
N PHE A 117 -3.38 -10.83 1.37
CA PHE A 117 -2.36 -11.88 1.31
C PHE A 117 -2.52 -12.90 2.43
N VAL A 118 -2.46 -14.17 2.05
CA VAL A 118 -2.28 -15.29 2.98
C VAL A 118 -0.84 -15.75 2.89
N THR A 119 -0.14 -15.75 4.03
CA THR A 119 1.27 -16.14 4.11
C THR A 119 1.48 -17.42 4.92
N ASP A 120 2.62 -18.06 4.70
CA ASP A 120 3.11 -19.10 5.58
C ASP A 120 3.81 -18.54 6.83
N ALA A 121 4.32 -19.42 7.70
CA ALA A 121 5.01 -19.02 8.93
C ALA A 121 6.31 -18.23 8.70
N THR A 122 6.81 -18.16 7.46
CA THR A 122 8.01 -17.42 7.07
C THR A 122 7.69 -16.10 6.36
N GLY A 123 6.41 -15.78 6.17
CA GLY A 123 5.97 -14.61 5.41
C GLY A 123 6.01 -14.83 3.89
N GLN A 124 6.15 -16.06 3.39
CA GLN A 124 6.02 -16.30 1.96
C GLN A 124 4.54 -16.17 1.55
N VAL A 125 4.24 -15.35 0.55
CA VAL A 125 2.88 -15.21 0.01
C VAL A 125 2.47 -16.51 -0.68
N LEU A 126 1.40 -17.13 -0.19
CA LEU A 126 0.85 -18.38 -0.72
C LEU A 126 -0.27 -18.11 -1.74
N ARG A 127 -1.17 -17.17 -1.41
CA ARG A 127 -2.34 -16.81 -2.22
C ARG A 127 -2.95 -15.48 -1.75
N VAL A 128 -3.99 -15.04 -2.46
CA VAL A 128 -4.89 -13.97 -2.04
C VAL A 128 -6.23 -14.59 -1.64
N GLU A 129 -6.80 -14.19 -0.51
CA GLU A 129 -8.10 -14.64 0.03
C GLU A 129 -9.02 -13.47 0.37
#